data_AF-A0A1U7TAX1-F1
#
_entry.id   AF-A0A1U7TAX1-F1
#
_cell.length_a   1.000
_cell.length_b   1.000
_cell.length_c   1.000
_cell.angle_alpha   90.00
_cell.angle_beta   90.00
_cell.angle_gamma   90.00
#
_symmetry.space_group_name_H-M   'P 1'
#
loop_
_entity.id
_entity.type
_entity.pdbx_description
1 polymer ?
#
loop_
_entity_poly.entity_id
_entity_poly.type
_entity_poly.pdbx_seq_one_letter_code
_entity_poly.pdbx_strand_id
1 'polypeptide(L)'
;MEPQKEARTLWEPVTRPPGGSRSQTPNEEERREGGEAPAAAALGAEADHASAHGLWELPVEPAERRPECGRCSRPEKVCLCPFLPVHPLHISTHLYIIQHPAEENKVLRTVPLLAACLPQDKCKVKIGRRFSEERDPELSTVCRKSGTLILYPGAEAANLEEFILDSPVYPSTIIIIDGTWSQAKDIFYKNSLFRLPKQVQLKTNISSQYVIRMQPTNRCLSTLECAAVALSILEKNNHIQETLLRPLQALCSFQLQHGAQIRLSKEHLLKNGLYPKPMPKNKRKLRKMELLINSVKI
;
A
#
# COMPACT_ATOMS: atom_id res chain seq x y z
N MET A 1 23.60 43.63 34.87
CA MET A 1 24.37 42.88 35.88
C MET A 1 24.36 41.42 35.48
N GLU A 2 25.47 40.94 34.95
CA GLU A 2 25.92 39.55 35.09
C GLU A 2 26.82 39.45 36.34
N PRO A 3 27.34 38.27 36.76
CA PRO A 3 27.22 36.91 36.20
C PRO A 3 26.43 36.00 37.20
N GLN A 4 26.48 34.65 37.30
CA GLN A 4 27.41 33.59 36.85
C GLN A 4 26.70 32.25 36.50
N LYS A 5 27.41 31.46 35.68
CA LYS A 5 27.78 30.02 35.80
C LYS A 5 27.18 29.17 36.95
N GLU A 6 27.05 27.85 36.84
CA GLU A 6 27.43 26.85 35.82
C GLU A 6 26.31 25.75 35.77
N ALA A 7 26.32 24.59 35.08
CA ALA A 7 27.36 23.81 34.41
C ALA A 7 26.85 23.05 33.16
N ARG A 8 27.75 22.32 32.51
CA ARG A 8 27.47 21.30 31.49
C ARG A 8 28.10 19.98 31.90
N THR A 9 27.49 18.86 31.50
CA THR A 9 28.17 17.56 31.45
C THR A 9 27.93 16.93 30.08
N LEU A 10 29.02 16.69 29.33
CA LEU A 10 28.97 15.92 28.09
C LEU A 10 29.00 14.43 28.44
N TRP A 11 28.24 13.61 27.69
CA TRP A 11 28.60 12.20 27.47
C TRP A 11 28.43 11.86 25.99
N GLU A 12 29.53 11.42 25.38
CA GLU A 12 29.65 10.91 24.01
C GLU A 12 30.78 9.85 23.99
N PRO A 13 31.00 9.07 22.91
CA PRO A 13 30.57 7.67 22.97
C PRO A 13 31.73 6.67 23.09
N VAL A 14 31.44 5.51 23.70
CA VAL A 14 32.38 4.37 23.73
C VAL A 14 32.13 3.45 22.54
N THR A 15 33.21 3.08 21.84
CA THR A 15 33.22 2.15 20.71
C THR A 15 34.33 1.09 20.89
N ARG A 16 34.29 0.03 20.08
CA ARG A 16 35.22 -1.15 19.94
C ARG A 16 34.68 -2.46 20.53
N PRO A 17 35.16 -3.64 20.05
CA PRO A 17 35.65 -3.96 18.70
C PRO A 17 34.98 -5.23 18.09
N PRO A 18 35.19 -5.53 16.79
CA PRO A 18 34.78 -6.80 16.19
C PRO A 18 35.82 -7.93 16.35
N GLY A 19 35.35 -9.17 16.46
CA GLY A 19 36.13 -10.42 16.42
C GLY A 19 35.21 -11.65 16.44
N GLY A 20 35.65 -12.86 16.07
CA GLY A 20 37.03 -13.21 15.69
C GLY A 20 37.28 -14.65 15.22
N SER A 21 36.30 -15.35 14.62
CA SER A 21 36.46 -16.68 13.97
C SER A 21 36.72 -17.91 14.85
N ARG A 22 36.24 -19.09 14.37
CA ARG A 22 36.55 -20.47 14.82
C ARG A 22 36.18 -20.86 16.28
N SER A 23 35.98 -22.13 16.65
CA SER A 23 35.56 -23.36 15.92
C SER A 23 35.29 -24.52 16.93
N GLN A 24 34.91 -25.69 16.41
CA GLN A 24 34.97 -27.04 17.03
C GLN A 24 33.80 -27.52 17.91
N THR A 25 33.45 -28.79 17.66
CA THR A 25 32.62 -29.70 18.43
C THR A 25 33.49 -30.71 19.18
N PRO A 26 33.06 -31.19 20.35
CA PRO A 26 33.22 -32.58 20.77
C PRO A 26 31.85 -33.19 21.19
N ASN A 27 31.64 -34.50 21.31
CA ASN A 27 32.28 -35.73 20.78
C ASN A 27 31.27 -36.90 21.01
N GLU A 28 31.73 -38.16 20.91
CA GLU A 28 31.13 -39.39 21.50
C GLU A 28 29.91 -40.03 20.77
N GLU A 29 29.80 -41.37 20.65
CA GLU A 29 30.85 -42.41 20.56
C GLU A 29 30.29 -43.73 19.96
N GLU A 30 31.16 -44.77 19.90
CA GLU A 30 30.90 -46.21 19.75
C GLU A 30 30.90 -46.90 18.36
N ARG A 31 32.08 -47.47 18.06
CA ARG A 31 32.34 -48.91 17.77
C ARG A 31 32.12 -49.58 16.39
N ARG A 32 33.26 -50.13 15.91
CA ARG A 32 33.47 -51.52 15.39
C ARG A 32 32.95 -51.89 13.98
N GLU A 33 33.59 -52.78 13.23
CA GLU A 33 35.00 -53.27 13.17
C GLU A 33 35.20 -54.08 11.87
N GLY A 34 36.30 -53.85 11.13
CA GLY A 34 36.86 -54.79 10.13
C GLY A 34 36.11 -55.02 8.80
N GLY A 35 36.85 -55.45 7.78
CA GLY A 35 36.33 -55.91 6.48
C GLY A 35 37.10 -55.35 5.26
N GLU A 36 37.73 -56.23 4.49
CA GLU A 36 38.47 -55.86 3.27
C GLU A 36 37.56 -55.71 2.03
N ALA A 37 38.05 -54.99 1.02
CA ALA A 37 37.43 -54.94 -0.30
C ALA A 37 37.67 -56.24 -1.10
N PRO A 38 36.84 -56.53 -2.11
CA PRO A 38 37.38 -56.40 -3.46
C PRO A 38 36.45 -55.70 -4.44
N ALA A 39 37.01 -55.29 -5.59
CA ALA A 39 36.26 -54.66 -6.67
C ALA A 39 35.52 -55.67 -7.56
N ALA A 40 34.34 -55.29 -8.04
CA ALA A 40 33.65 -55.93 -9.16
C ALA A 40 32.96 -54.86 -10.02
N ALA A 41 33.07 -54.96 -11.34
CA ALA A 41 32.51 -53.99 -12.29
C ALA A 41 31.29 -54.57 -13.01
N ALA A 42 30.19 -53.82 -13.06
CA ALA A 42 29.05 -54.09 -13.95
C ALA A 42 28.25 -52.81 -14.27
N LEU A 43 28.46 -52.30 -15.48
CA LEU A 43 27.46 -51.87 -16.47
C LEU A 43 26.10 -51.29 -15.99
N GLY A 44 25.75 -50.13 -16.56
CA GLY A 44 24.43 -49.98 -17.20
C GLY A 44 23.32 -49.30 -16.40
N ALA A 45 23.45 -48.00 -16.13
CA ALA A 45 22.32 -47.14 -15.78
C ALA A 45 22.44 -45.78 -16.48
N GLU A 46 21.87 -45.68 -17.70
CA GLU A 46 21.63 -44.42 -18.41
C GLU A 46 20.52 -43.63 -17.67
N ALA A 47 20.87 -43.04 -16.53
CA ALA A 47 20.04 -42.08 -15.85
C ALA A 47 20.31 -40.69 -16.43
N ASP A 48 19.48 -40.25 -17.37
CA ASP A 48 19.46 -38.85 -17.87
C ASP A 48 18.96 -37.91 -16.77
N HIS A 49 19.81 -37.74 -15.76
CA HIS A 49 19.57 -36.92 -14.58
C HIS A 49 20.36 -35.62 -14.72
N ALA A 50 20.05 -34.87 -15.79
CA ALA A 50 20.66 -33.60 -16.17
C ALA A 50 20.73 -32.61 -14.99
N SER A 51 21.84 -32.69 -14.24
CA SER A 51 21.94 -32.11 -12.92
C SER A 51 22.20 -30.61 -13.02
N ALA A 52 21.36 -29.80 -12.39
CA ALA A 52 21.49 -28.34 -12.32
C ALA A 52 22.76 -27.84 -11.59
N HIS A 53 23.63 -28.76 -11.17
CA HIS A 53 24.90 -28.54 -10.46
C HIS A 53 25.92 -27.65 -11.18
N GLY A 54 25.73 -27.25 -12.44
CA GLY A 54 26.56 -26.25 -13.13
C GLY A 54 25.93 -24.85 -13.25
N LEU A 55 24.62 -24.69 -12.99
CA LEU A 55 23.91 -23.42 -13.27
C LEU A 55 24.28 -22.27 -12.31
N TRP A 56 24.95 -22.57 -11.18
CA TRP A 56 25.44 -21.58 -10.23
C TRP A 56 26.90 -21.16 -10.48
N GLU A 57 27.62 -21.89 -11.33
CA GLU A 57 28.99 -21.55 -11.76
C GLU A 57 29.01 -20.64 -13.01
N LEU A 58 27.85 -20.47 -13.66
CA LEU A 58 27.69 -19.51 -14.75
C LEU A 58 28.02 -18.09 -14.26
N PRO A 59 28.90 -17.33 -14.95
CA PRO A 59 29.25 -15.99 -14.53
C PRO A 59 28.01 -15.10 -14.57
N VAL A 60 27.59 -14.62 -13.40
CA VAL A 60 26.53 -13.62 -13.28
C VAL A 60 27.11 -12.28 -13.72
N GLU A 61 27.03 -12.00 -15.02
CA GLU A 61 27.36 -10.71 -15.61
C GLU A 61 26.77 -9.58 -14.76
N PRO A 62 27.59 -8.63 -14.27
CA PRO A 62 27.17 -7.63 -13.28
C PRO A 62 26.26 -6.59 -13.92
N ALA A 63 24.98 -6.94 -14.09
CA ALA A 63 23.98 -6.13 -14.76
C ALA A 63 23.87 -4.73 -14.14
N GLU A 64 24.24 -3.72 -14.92
CA GLU A 64 24.19 -2.33 -14.48
C GLU A 64 22.80 -1.94 -13.97
N ARG A 65 22.77 -1.34 -12.78
CA ARG A 65 21.51 -0.85 -12.22
C ARG A 65 21.04 0.33 -13.07
N ARG A 66 19.80 0.26 -13.53
CA ARG A 66 19.15 1.33 -14.31
C ARG A 66 19.22 2.63 -13.51
N PRO A 67 19.56 3.78 -14.13
CA PRO A 67 19.59 5.06 -13.44
C PRO A 67 18.19 5.39 -12.87
N GLU A 68 18.17 5.95 -11.67
CA GLU A 68 16.95 6.28 -10.93
C GLU A 68 16.78 7.80 -10.75
N CYS A 69 15.56 8.29 -10.93
CA CYS A 69 15.24 9.70 -10.73
C CYS A 69 15.33 10.10 -9.25
N GLY A 70 16.25 11.01 -8.93
CA GLY A 70 16.50 11.50 -7.56
C GLY A 70 15.32 12.17 -6.84
N ARG A 71 14.20 12.48 -7.52
CA ARG A 71 12.96 12.98 -6.89
C ARG A 71 11.97 11.86 -6.50
N CYS A 72 12.00 10.70 -7.15
CA CYS A 72 10.98 9.65 -6.91
C CYS A 72 11.49 8.20 -6.84
N SER A 73 12.81 7.98 -6.92
CA SER A 73 13.46 6.65 -6.84
C SER A 73 12.81 5.61 -7.76
N ARG A 74 12.50 6.05 -8.99
CA ARG A 74 12.03 5.21 -10.10
C ARG A 74 13.05 5.23 -11.21
N PRO A 75 13.27 4.11 -11.93
CA PRO A 75 14.10 4.10 -13.12
C PRO A 75 13.65 5.18 -14.11
N GLU A 76 14.59 5.96 -14.65
CA GLU A 76 14.29 7.19 -15.40
C GLU A 76 13.27 6.99 -16.54
N LYS A 77 13.38 5.87 -17.27
CA LYS A 77 12.49 5.49 -18.37
C LYS A 77 11.00 5.31 -17.97
N VAL A 78 10.70 5.22 -16.67
CA VAL A 78 9.35 5.14 -16.09
C VAL A 78 9.16 6.12 -14.92
N CYS A 79 9.87 7.25 -14.97
CA CYS A 79 9.77 8.34 -14.01
C CYS A 79 8.38 9.01 -14.08
N LEU A 80 7.76 9.24 -12.92
CA LEU A 80 6.44 9.88 -12.82
C LEU A 80 6.50 11.39 -12.54
N CYS A 81 7.68 11.96 -12.25
CA CYS A 81 7.81 13.39 -11.96
C CYS A 81 7.32 14.34 -13.06
N PRO A 82 7.45 14.04 -14.38
CA PRO A 82 6.85 14.85 -15.45
C PRO A 82 5.31 14.86 -15.49
N PHE A 83 4.66 14.01 -14.68
CA PHE A 83 3.21 13.87 -14.58
C PHE A 83 2.65 14.34 -13.22
N LEU A 84 3.52 14.64 -12.25
CA LEU A 84 3.17 15.41 -11.05
C LEU A 84 2.96 16.88 -11.44
N PRO A 85 2.19 17.68 -10.68
CA PRO A 85 2.14 19.11 -10.89
C PRO A 85 3.51 19.75 -10.59
N VAL A 86 3.80 20.87 -11.28
CA VAL A 86 5.08 21.59 -11.20
C VAL A 86 5.31 22.14 -9.79
N HIS A 87 4.24 22.67 -9.18
CA HIS A 87 4.18 23.06 -7.78
C HIS A 87 3.09 22.23 -7.08
N PRO A 88 3.18 21.98 -5.75
CA PRO A 88 2.13 21.29 -5.02
C PRO A 88 0.77 21.99 -5.18
N LEU A 89 -0.27 21.20 -5.46
CA LEU A 89 -1.62 21.68 -5.73
C LEU A 89 -2.24 22.28 -4.46
N HIS A 90 -2.45 23.59 -4.46
CA HIS A 90 -2.99 24.31 -3.31
C HIS A 90 -4.44 23.92 -3.02
N ILE A 91 -4.70 23.41 -1.81
CA ILE A 91 -6.02 23.03 -1.30
C ILE A 91 -6.23 23.60 0.10
N SER A 92 -7.47 23.96 0.46
CA SER A 92 -7.79 24.43 1.81
C SER A 92 -7.96 23.27 2.80
N THR A 93 -8.61 22.19 2.36
CA THR A 93 -8.90 20.95 3.09
C THR A 93 -7.64 20.21 3.51
N HIS A 94 -7.65 19.65 4.72
CA HIS A 94 -6.61 18.75 5.20
C HIS A 94 -7.00 17.29 4.93
N LEU A 95 -6.09 16.51 4.37
CA LEU A 95 -6.25 15.13 4.00
C LEU A 95 -5.44 14.22 4.92
N TYR A 96 -6.11 13.31 5.62
CA TYR A 96 -5.48 12.30 6.46
C TYR A 96 -5.65 10.91 5.85
N ILE A 97 -4.55 10.27 5.47
CA ILE A 97 -4.53 8.90 4.94
C ILE A 97 -4.15 7.92 6.04
N ILE A 98 -5.11 7.10 6.48
CA ILE A 98 -4.88 6.05 7.46
C ILE A 98 -4.49 4.76 6.72
N GLN A 99 -3.20 4.51 6.60
CA GLN A 99 -2.67 3.43 5.76
C GLN A 99 -2.41 2.14 6.53
N HIS A 100 -2.93 1.03 6.01
CA HIS A 100 -2.63 -0.29 6.54
C HIS A 100 -1.15 -0.68 6.24
N PRO A 101 -0.35 -1.12 7.23
CA PRO A 101 1.10 -1.39 7.04
C PRO A 101 1.45 -2.36 5.90
N ALA A 102 0.56 -3.29 5.54
CA ALA A 102 0.82 -4.22 4.43
C ALA A 102 0.63 -3.62 3.02
N GLU A 103 0.11 -2.39 2.89
CA GLU A 103 0.12 -1.65 1.61
C GLU A 103 1.34 -0.73 1.45
N GLU A 104 2.04 -0.38 2.55
CA GLU A 104 3.29 0.41 2.52
C GLU A 104 4.35 -0.21 1.59
N ASN A 105 4.50 -1.53 1.63
CA ASN A 105 5.53 -2.26 0.89
C ASN A 105 5.02 -2.81 -0.46
N LYS A 106 4.05 -2.13 -1.10
CA LYS A 106 3.63 -2.45 -2.47
C LYS A 106 4.43 -1.64 -3.50
N VAL A 107 4.73 -2.28 -4.63
CA VAL A 107 5.36 -1.64 -5.79
C VAL A 107 4.39 -0.64 -6.46
N LEU A 108 3.12 -1.03 -6.56
CA LEU A 108 2.05 -0.22 -7.14
C LEU A 108 1.20 0.38 -6.02
N ARG A 109 1.68 1.48 -5.46
CA ARG A 109 0.97 2.34 -4.49
C ARG A 109 0.50 3.63 -5.15
N THR A 110 -0.65 4.13 -4.73
CA THR A 110 -1.22 5.40 -5.18
C THR A 110 -1.04 6.53 -4.15
N VAL A 111 -0.97 6.21 -2.85
CA VAL A 111 -0.73 7.18 -1.76
C VAL A 111 0.56 8.02 -1.95
N PRO A 112 1.72 7.46 -2.36
CA PRO A 112 2.91 8.28 -2.61
C PRO A 112 2.76 9.26 -3.78
N LEU A 113 1.93 8.94 -4.79
CA LEU A 113 1.64 9.84 -5.90
C LEU A 113 0.74 10.99 -5.45
N LEU A 114 -0.30 10.66 -4.68
CA LEU A 114 -1.22 11.61 -4.05
C LEU A 114 -0.47 12.60 -3.14
N ALA A 115 0.39 12.10 -2.26
CA ALA A 115 1.22 12.93 -1.38
C ALA A 115 2.22 13.80 -2.15
N ALA A 116 2.81 13.29 -3.24
CA ALA A 116 3.75 14.05 -4.08
C ALA A 116 3.10 15.16 -4.93
N CYS A 117 1.77 15.20 -5.01
CA CYS A 117 1.00 16.26 -5.66
C CYS A 117 0.51 17.36 -4.70
N LEU A 118 0.54 17.14 -3.38
CA LEU A 118 -0.11 18.01 -2.38
C LEU A 118 0.93 18.65 -1.44
N PRO A 119 0.60 19.81 -0.82
CA PRO A 119 1.42 20.39 0.24
C PRO A 119 1.59 19.44 1.44
N GLN A 120 2.77 19.44 2.06
CA GLN A 120 3.12 18.50 3.14
C GLN A 120 2.29 18.73 4.42
N ASP A 121 1.87 19.96 4.68
CA ASP A 121 0.94 20.31 5.78
C ASP A 121 -0.49 19.82 5.50
N LYS A 122 -0.88 19.73 4.22
CA LYS A 122 -2.22 19.34 3.76
C LYS A 122 -2.42 17.84 3.61
N CYS A 123 -1.38 17.04 3.36
CA CYS A 123 -1.51 15.58 3.14
C CYS A 123 -0.70 14.76 4.15
N LYS A 124 -1.32 14.36 5.26
CA LYS A 124 -0.67 13.56 6.32
C LYS A 124 -1.01 12.08 6.18
N VAL A 125 0.03 11.23 6.19
CA VAL A 125 -0.13 9.77 6.14
C VAL A 125 0.20 9.18 7.51
N LYS A 126 -0.71 8.40 8.09
CA LYS A 126 -0.55 7.69 9.37
C LYS A 126 -0.62 6.19 9.11
N ILE A 127 0.51 5.49 9.30
CA ILE A 127 0.61 4.05 9.01
C ILE A 127 0.28 3.26 10.29
N GLY A 128 -0.72 2.38 10.25
CA GLY A 128 -1.12 1.62 11.44
C GLY A 128 -2.37 0.75 11.28
N ARG A 129 -2.70 0.02 12.36
CA ARG A 129 -3.94 -0.78 12.47
C ARG A 129 -4.80 -0.38 13.66
N ARG A 130 -4.18 0.20 14.69
CA ARG A 130 -4.82 0.63 15.95
C ARG A 130 -4.35 2.04 16.28
N PHE A 131 -5.30 2.91 16.59
CA PHE A 131 -5.13 4.31 16.94
C PHE A 131 -6.01 4.61 18.15
N SER A 132 -5.45 5.30 19.13
CA SER A 132 -6.14 5.72 20.36
C SER A 132 -5.47 7.00 20.86
N GLU A 133 -6.12 7.70 21.79
CA GLU A 133 -5.73 9.05 22.21
C GLU A 133 -4.31 9.13 22.80
N GLU A 134 -3.83 8.04 23.40
CA GLU A 134 -2.48 7.91 23.97
C GLU A 134 -1.42 7.56 22.92
N ARG A 135 -1.82 7.04 21.76
CA ARG A 135 -0.94 6.60 20.66
C ARG A 135 -0.85 7.60 19.51
N ASP A 136 -1.91 8.36 19.28
CA ASP A 136 -1.94 9.42 18.27
C ASP A 136 -2.87 10.57 18.74
N PRO A 137 -2.38 11.44 19.66
CA PRO A 137 -3.18 12.55 20.18
C PRO A 137 -3.62 13.54 19.08
N GLU A 138 -2.78 13.74 18.07
CA GLU A 138 -3.07 14.55 16.88
C GLU A 138 -4.29 13.99 16.14
N LEU A 139 -4.27 12.69 15.80
CA LEU A 139 -5.40 12.05 15.12
C LEU A 139 -6.66 12.02 15.99
N SER A 140 -6.52 11.89 17.32
CA SER A 140 -7.67 12.00 18.23
C SER A 140 -8.31 13.40 18.16
N THR A 141 -7.50 14.44 18.24
CA THR A 141 -7.94 15.85 18.12
C THR A 141 -8.61 16.11 16.77
N VAL A 142 -8.04 15.58 15.68
CA VAL A 142 -8.61 15.66 14.33
C VAL A 142 -9.96 14.94 14.24
N CYS A 143 -10.09 13.74 14.82
CA CYS A 143 -11.34 12.98 14.83
C CYS A 143 -12.45 13.65 15.67
N ARG A 144 -12.08 14.43 16.70
CA ARG A 144 -13.01 15.17 17.56
C ARG A 144 -13.49 16.51 16.96
N LYS A 145 -12.87 17.01 15.89
CA LYS A 145 -13.20 18.31 15.28
C LYS A 145 -14.51 18.23 14.48
N SER A 146 -15.43 19.16 14.73
CA SER A 146 -16.77 19.24 14.09
C SER A 146 -16.76 19.39 12.56
N GLY A 147 -15.65 19.84 11.98
CA GLY A 147 -15.45 19.95 10.52
C GLY A 147 -14.67 18.79 9.88
N THR A 148 -14.58 17.63 10.54
CA THR A 148 -13.86 16.44 10.04
C THR A 148 -14.82 15.36 9.55
N LEU A 149 -14.56 14.85 8.35
CA LEU A 149 -15.28 13.72 7.74
C LEU A 149 -14.42 12.46 7.71
N ILE A 150 -15.06 11.28 7.62
CA ILE A 150 -14.38 10.03 7.29
C ILE A 150 -15.02 9.34 6.08
N LEU A 151 -14.23 9.19 5.02
CA LEU A 151 -14.61 8.49 3.80
C LEU A 151 -14.48 6.99 3.99
N TYR A 152 -15.58 6.35 4.37
CA TYR A 152 -15.68 4.90 4.50
C TYR A 152 -17.13 4.45 4.23
N PRO A 153 -17.38 3.51 3.30
CA PRO A 153 -18.73 3.10 2.95
C PRO A 153 -19.42 2.28 4.06
N GLY A 154 -20.70 2.54 4.29
CA GLY A 154 -21.54 1.85 5.27
C GLY A 154 -23.02 2.20 5.09
N ALA A 155 -23.87 1.69 5.98
CA ALA A 155 -25.30 2.01 6.00
C ALA A 155 -25.52 3.49 6.35
N GLU A 156 -24.98 3.94 7.49
CA GLU A 156 -25.10 5.33 8.00
C GLU A 156 -24.25 6.37 7.25
N ALA A 157 -23.57 5.97 6.17
CA ALA A 157 -22.68 6.85 5.42
C ALA A 157 -23.49 7.77 4.51
N ALA A 158 -23.54 9.06 4.82
CA ALA A 158 -24.16 10.05 3.94
C ALA A 158 -23.38 10.11 2.60
N ASN A 159 -24.05 10.46 1.50
CA ASN A 159 -23.28 10.82 0.30
C ASN A 159 -22.53 12.15 0.53
N LEU A 160 -21.30 12.27 0.05
CA LEU A 160 -20.48 13.47 0.27
C LEU A 160 -21.08 14.71 -0.42
N GLU A 161 -21.49 14.56 -1.67
CA GLU A 161 -22.10 15.62 -2.48
C GLU A 161 -23.41 16.12 -1.84
N GLU A 162 -24.32 15.21 -1.49
CA GLU A 162 -25.57 15.51 -0.77
C GLU A 162 -25.28 16.17 0.60
N PHE A 163 -24.38 15.61 1.41
CA PHE A 163 -24.04 16.12 2.75
C PHE A 163 -23.48 17.56 2.74
N ILE A 164 -22.72 17.94 1.71
CA ILE A 164 -22.11 19.28 1.62
C ILE A 164 -23.15 20.39 1.33
N LEU A 165 -24.32 20.04 0.79
CA LEU A 165 -25.42 20.98 0.58
C LEU A 165 -26.16 21.28 1.90
N ASP A 166 -26.36 20.27 2.74
CA ASP A 166 -27.15 20.36 3.97
C ASP A 166 -26.32 20.73 5.23
N SER A 167 -24.98 20.69 5.15
CA SER A 167 -24.13 20.86 6.34
C SER A 167 -24.02 22.34 6.80
N PRO A 168 -24.38 22.66 8.06
CA PRO A 168 -24.24 24.02 8.61
C PRO A 168 -22.78 24.42 8.89
N VAL A 169 -21.85 23.47 8.87
CA VAL A 169 -20.40 23.70 9.02
C VAL A 169 -19.71 23.13 7.79
N TYR A 170 -18.97 23.97 7.07
CA TYR A 170 -18.22 23.50 5.91
C TYR A 170 -17.05 22.61 6.35
N PRO A 171 -16.87 21.40 5.78
CA PRO A 171 -15.77 20.52 6.19
C PRO A 171 -14.41 21.14 5.89
N SER A 172 -13.45 20.90 6.77
CA SER A 172 -12.06 21.39 6.64
C SER A 172 -11.01 20.27 6.73
N THR A 173 -11.46 19.03 6.93
CA THR A 173 -10.61 17.84 7.01
C THR A 173 -11.37 16.60 6.54
N ILE A 174 -10.71 15.73 5.77
CA ILE A 174 -11.24 14.42 5.39
C ILE A 174 -10.23 13.31 5.68
N ILE A 175 -10.70 12.24 6.31
CA ILE A 175 -9.94 11.03 6.62
C ILE A 175 -10.30 9.96 5.57
N ILE A 176 -9.29 9.34 4.95
CA ILE A 176 -9.46 8.22 4.01
C ILE A 176 -8.63 7.03 4.53
N ILE A 177 -9.20 5.82 4.49
CA ILE A 177 -8.50 4.61 4.93
C ILE A 177 -7.90 3.88 3.71
N ASP A 178 -6.58 3.75 3.66
CA ASP A 178 -5.86 3.03 2.60
C ASP A 178 -5.63 1.55 2.96
N GLY A 179 -6.11 0.67 2.09
CA GLY A 179 -6.00 -0.77 2.27
C GLY A 179 -6.95 -1.54 1.35
N THR A 180 -6.74 -2.86 1.25
CA THR A 180 -7.79 -3.75 0.74
C THR A 180 -9.05 -3.64 1.60
N TRP A 181 -10.22 -3.93 1.03
CA TRP A 181 -11.51 -3.91 1.71
C TRP A 181 -11.55 -4.68 3.05
N SER A 182 -10.76 -5.73 3.20
CA SER A 182 -10.58 -6.44 4.48
C SER A 182 -9.76 -5.66 5.50
N GLN A 183 -8.69 -4.98 5.08
CA GLN A 183 -7.81 -4.18 5.93
C GLN A 183 -8.46 -2.85 6.32
N ALA A 184 -9.09 -2.16 5.37
CA ALA A 184 -9.81 -0.92 5.63
C ALA A 184 -10.97 -1.14 6.62
N LYS A 185 -11.69 -2.26 6.49
CA LYS A 185 -12.71 -2.69 7.46
C LYS A 185 -12.10 -3.05 8.83
N ASP A 186 -10.94 -3.69 8.86
CA ASP A 186 -10.24 -4.01 10.11
C ASP A 186 -9.85 -2.72 10.86
N ILE A 187 -9.34 -1.71 10.15
CA ILE A 187 -9.01 -0.39 10.68
C ILE A 187 -10.27 0.34 11.15
N PHE A 188 -11.32 0.44 10.34
CA PHE A 188 -12.52 1.22 10.68
C PHE A 188 -13.29 0.67 11.90
N TYR A 189 -13.34 -0.66 12.06
CA TYR A 189 -14.09 -1.28 13.16
C TYR A 189 -13.26 -1.51 14.44
N LYS A 190 -11.92 -1.43 14.40
CA LYS A 190 -11.06 -1.58 15.60
C LYS A 190 -10.72 -0.26 16.32
N ASN A 191 -11.11 0.88 15.76
CA ASN A 191 -10.72 2.19 16.26
C ASN A 191 -11.96 3.05 16.53
N SER A 192 -12.30 3.23 17.81
CA SER A 192 -13.45 4.03 18.26
C SER A 192 -13.38 5.48 17.80
N LEU A 193 -12.18 6.06 17.68
CA LEU A 193 -11.93 7.40 17.15
C LEU A 193 -12.59 7.62 15.77
N PHE A 194 -12.64 6.59 14.92
CA PHE A 194 -13.23 6.66 13.58
C PHE A 194 -14.77 6.62 13.57
N ARG A 195 -15.41 6.71 14.74
CA ARG A 195 -16.85 6.93 14.91
C ARG A 195 -17.22 8.35 15.33
N LEU A 196 -16.23 9.20 15.59
CA LEU A 196 -16.43 10.61 15.96
C LEU A 196 -16.64 11.52 14.72
N PRO A 197 -15.88 11.38 13.60
CA PRO A 197 -16.16 12.10 12.36
C PRO A 197 -17.48 11.66 11.71
N LYS A 198 -18.12 12.56 10.96
CA LYS A 198 -19.27 12.17 10.12
C LYS A 198 -18.81 11.21 9.02
N GLN A 199 -19.39 10.02 9.02
CA GLN A 199 -19.14 9.00 8.00
C GLN A 199 -19.80 9.40 6.67
N VAL A 200 -19.02 9.37 5.59
CA VAL A 200 -19.44 9.72 4.22
C VAL A 200 -19.01 8.68 3.18
N GLN A 201 -19.70 8.64 2.03
CA GLN A 201 -19.38 7.81 0.87
C GLN A 201 -19.52 8.58 -0.45
N LEU A 202 -18.63 8.34 -1.40
CA LEU A 202 -18.74 8.88 -2.77
C LEU A 202 -19.76 8.07 -3.58
N LYS A 203 -20.61 8.75 -4.36
CA LYS A 203 -21.67 8.15 -5.19
C LYS A 203 -21.31 8.18 -6.68
N THR A 204 -20.06 7.86 -7.00
CA THR A 204 -19.54 8.02 -8.36
C THR A 204 -20.12 7.00 -9.34
N ASN A 205 -20.45 7.45 -10.56
CA ASN A 205 -20.80 6.60 -11.70
C ASN A 205 -19.61 6.31 -12.63
N ILE A 206 -18.42 6.86 -12.33
CA ILE A 206 -17.20 6.62 -13.10
C ILE A 206 -16.64 5.21 -12.84
N SER A 207 -15.95 4.65 -13.84
CA SER A 207 -15.09 3.48 -13.63
C SER A 207 -13.69 3.93 -13.20
N SER A 208 -13.01 3.12 -12.39
CA SER A 208 -11.63 3.40 -11.97
C SER A 208 -10.68 3.38 -13.17
N GLN A 209 -9.80 4.37 -13.23
CA GLN A 209 -8.69 4.47 -14.19
C GLN A 209 -7.49 3.62 -13.75
N TYR A 210 -7.50 3.07 -12.53
CA TYR A 210 -6.41 2.26 -11.97
C TYR A 210 -6.43 0.80 -12.43
N VAL A 211 -6.45 0.61 -13.76
CA VAL A 211 -6.70 -0.67 -14.44
C VAL A 211 -5.64 -1.76 -14.23
N ILE A 212 -4.52 -1.46 -13.56
CA ILE A 212 -3.39 -2.40 -13.39
C ILE A 212 -3.46 -3.27 -12.11
N ARG A 213 -4.42 -3.01 -11.21
CA ARG A 213 -4.73 -3.91 -10.06
C ARG A 213 -6.20 -4.34 -10.13
N MET A 214 -6.46 -5.62 -9.88
CA MET A 214 -7.82 -6.19 -9.87
C MET A 214 -8.66 -5.56 -8.76
N GLN A 215 -9.69 -4.81 -9.15
CA GLN A 215 -10.68 -4.25 -8.23
C GLN A 215 -11.87 -5.20 -7.99
N PRO A 216 -12.65 -5.07 -6.90
CA PRO A 216 -13.85 -5.87 -6.70
C PRO A 216 -14.90 -5.62 -7.79
N THR A 217 -15.32 -4.37 -8.00
CA THR A 217 -16.14 -3.90 -9.11
C THR A 217 -15.34 -2.89 -9.94
N ASN A 218 -15.79 -2.52 -11.14
CA ASN A 218 -15.16 -1.45 -11.92
C ASN A 218 -15.34 -0.05 -11.29
N ARG A 219 -16.32 0.11 -10.40
CA ARG A 219 -16.63 1.35 -9.67
C ARG A 219 -15.84 1.50 -8.35
N CYS A 220 -15.04 0.49 -7.97
CA CYS A 220 -14.14 0.59 -6.82
C CYS A 220 -12.91 1.42 -7.18
N LEU A 221 -12.91 2.69 -6.75
CA LEU A 221 -11.80 3.62 -6.89
C LEU A 221 -10.60 3.25 -6.00
N SER A 222 -9.39 3.60 -6.44
CA SER A 222 -8.19 3.61 -5.59
C SER A 222 -8.17 4.82 -4.64
N THR A 223 -7.31 4.77 -3.62
CA THR A 223 -7.19 5.83 -2.60
C THR A 223 -6.90 7.21 -3.18
N LEU A 224 -6.11 7.29 -4.26
CA LEU A 224 -5.86 8.55 -4.98
C LEU A 224 -7.11 9.03 -5.72
N GLU A 225 -7.85 8.16 -6.39
CA GLU A 225 -9.11 8.54 -7.06
C GLU A 225 -10.19 8.97 -6.04
N CYS A 226 -10.27 8.29 -4.90
CA CYS A 226 -11.12 8.68 -3.77
C CYS A 226 -10.76 10.09 -3.26
N ALA A 227 -9.47 10.38 -3.07
CA ALA A 227 -9.02 11.70 -2.66
C ALA A 227 -9.27 12.78 -3.74
N ALA A 228 -9.00 12.45 -5.01
CA ALA A 228 -9.18 13.34 -6.15
C ALA A 228 -10.64 13.78 -6.31
N VAL A 229 -11.58 12.83 -6.27
CA VAL A 229 -13.02 13.13 -6.31
C VAL A 229 -13.45 13.88 -5.05
N ALA A 230 -13.06 13.44 -3.85
CA ALA A 230 -13.51 14.07 -2.60
C ALA A 230 -13.02 15.52 -2.45
N LEU A 231 -11.75 15.80 -2.80
CA LEU A 231 -11.21 17.16 -2.79
C LEU A 231 -11.83 18.03 -3.88
N SER A 232 -12.13 17.47 -5.07
CA SER A 232 -12.84 18.20 -6.13
C SER A 232 -14.22 18.69 -5.67
N ILE A 233 -14.94 17.89 -4.88
CA ILE A 233 -16.24 18.26 -4.31
C ILE A 233 -16.05 19.28 -3.16
N LEU A 234 -15.08 19.05 -2.27
CA LEU A 234 -14.82 19.88 -1.08
C LEU A 234 -14.21 21.26 -1.38
N GLU A 235 -13.45 21.41 -2.47
CA GLU A 235 -12.94 22.71 -2.91
C GLU A 235 -13.80 23.31 -4.05
N LYS A 236 -14.88 22.61 -4.46
CA LYS A 236 -15.75 22.92 -5.61
C LYS A 236 -14.97 23.17 -6.91
N ASN A 237 -13.90 22.41 -7.14
CA ASN A 237 -12.93 22.65 -8.20
C ASN A 237 -12.51 21.36 -8.94
N ASN A 238 -13.09 21.14 -10.12
CA ASN A 238 -12.85 19.96 -10.96
C ASN A 238 -11.39 19.80 -11.41
N HIS A 239 -10.63 20.89 -11.51
CA HIS A 239 -9.22 20.84 -11.91
C HIS A 239 -8.34 20.06 -10.91
N ILE A 240 -8.78 19.96 -9.65
CA ILE A 240 -8.12 19.12 -8.64
C ILE A 240 -8.18 17.65 -9.01
N GLN A 241 -9.35 17.18 -9.47
CA GLN A 241 -9.49 15.79 -9.89
C GLN A 241 -8.61 15.49 -11.11
N GLU A 242 -8.62 16.37 -12.12
CA GLU A 242 -7.77 16.25 -13.31
C GLU A 242 -6.28 16.17 -12.95
N THR A 243 -5.81 17.12 -12.13
CA THR A 243 -4.40 17.23 -11.72
C THR A 243 -3.93 16.04 -10.91
N LEU A 244 -4.75 15.56 -9.97
CA LEU A 244 -4.38 14.42 -9.13
C LEU A 244 -4.40 13.09 -9.92
N LEU A 245 -5.26 12.94 -10.93
CA LEU A 245 -5.34 11.70 -11.75
C LEU A 245 -4.22 11.57 -12.78
N ARG A 246 -3.62 12.68 -13.27
CA ARG A 246 -2.52 12.67 -14.26
C ARG A 246 -1.35 11.70 -13.94
N PRO A 247 -0.77 11.66 -12.72
CA PRO A 247 0.29 10.70 -12.39
C PRO A 247 -0.22 9.26 -12.24
N LEU A 248 -1.50 9.05 -11.92
CA LEU A 248 -2.11 7.71 -11.88
C LEU A 248 -2.30 7.14 -13.29
N GLN A 249 -2.74 7.97 -14.23
CA GLN A 249 -2.84 7.64 -15.65
C GLN A 249 -1.46 7.27 -16.20
N ALA A 250 -0.44 8.07 -15.92
CA ALA A 250 0.94 7.79 -16.32
C ALA A 250 1.49 6.48 -15.72
N LEU A 251 1.19 6.19 -14.44
CA LEU A 251 1.54 4.91 -13.83
C LEU A 251 0.90 3.73 -14.56
N CYS A 252 -0.37 3.85 -14.97
CA CYS A 252 -1.05 2.81 -15.73
C CYS A 252 -0.43 2.66 -17.13
N SER A 253 -0.26 3.76 -17.87
CA SER A 253 0.34 3.76 -19.22
C SER A 253 1.72 3.13 -19.25
N PHE A 254 2.64 3.54 -18.36
CA PHE A 254 3.98 2.94 -18.29
C PHE A 254 3.94 1.45 -17.98
N GLN A 255 3.02 1.00 -17.12
CA GLN A 255 2.90 -0.42 -16.77
C GLN A 255 2.35 -1.23 -17.94
N LEU A 256 1.31 -0.73 -18.64
CA LEU A 256 0.76 -1.37 -19.84
C LEU A 256 1.81 -1.48 -20.97
N GLN A 257 2.59 -0.41 -21.19
CA GLN A 257 3.70 -0.39 -22.15
C GLN A 257 4.80 -1.43 -21.83
N HIS A 258 4.98 -1.77 -20.55
CA HIS A 258 5.96 -2.77 -20.08
C HIS A 258 5.30 -4.13 -19.75
N GLY A 259 4.22 -4.49 -20.47
CA GLY A 259 3.64 -5.84 -20.45
C GLY A 259 2.64 -6.11 -19.33
N ALA A 260 2.25 -5.12 -18.52
CA ALA A 260 1.12 -5.30 -17.61
C ALA A 260 -0.20 -5.42 -18.41
N GLN A 261 -1.09 -6.30 -17.96
CA GLN A 261 -2.42 -6.48 -18.56
C GLN A 261 -3.48 -5.67 -17.80
N ILE A 262 -4.47 -5.16 -18.54
CA ILE A 262 -5.71 -4.59 -17.96
C ILE A 262 -6.37 -5.65 -17.07
N ARG A 263 -6.57 -5.31 -15.79
CA ARG A 263 -7.17 -6.20 -14.78
C ARG A 263 -8.66 -5.93 -14.69
N LEU A 264 -9.43 -6.75 -15.40
CA LEU A 264 -10.89 -6.84 -15.28
C LEU A 264 -11.31 -6.98 -13.81
N SER A 265 -12.45 -6.39 -13.45
CA SER A 265 -12.96 -6.45 -12.07
C SER A 265 -13.32 -7.88 -11.67
N LYS A 266 -13.24 -8.18 -10.37
CA LYS A 266 -13.59 -9.52 -9.87
C LYS A 266 -15.07 -9.85 -10.12
N GLU A 267 -15.96 -8.87 -10.02
CA GLU A 267 -17.35 -8.96 -10.46
C GLU A 267 -17.45 -9.41 -11.92
N HIS A 268 -16.78 -8.72 -12.85
CA HIS A 268 -16.84 -9.05 -14.27
C HIS A 268 -16.29 -10.46 -14.55
N LEU A 269 -15.17 -10.83 -13.92
CA LEU A 269 -14.59 -12.17 -14.05
C LEU A 269 -15.52 -13.26 -13.51
N LEU A 270 -16.29 -12.99 -12.45
CA LEU A 270 -17.27 -13.94 -11.90
C LEU A 270 -18.52 -14.04 -12.78
N LYS A 271 -19.08 -12.91 -13.24
CA LYS A 271 -20.27 -12.87 -14.10
C LYS A 271 -20.09 -13.61 -15.43
N ASN A 272 -18.88 -13.57 -16.00
CA ASN A 272 -18.56 -14.18 -17.29
C ASN A 272 -17.85 -15.55 -17.18
N GLY A 273 -17.76 -16.14 -15.98
CA GLY A 273 -17.07 -17.43 -15.76
C GLY A 273 -15.53 -17.40 -15.89
N LEU A 274 -14.94 -16.24 -16.18
CA LEU A 274 -13.51 -16.05 -16.42
C LEU A 274 -12.64 -15.98 -15.14
N TYR A 275 -13.18 -16.28 -13.96
CA TYR A 275 -12.45 -16.14 -12.69
C TYR A 275 -11.50 -17.33 -12.45
N PRO A 276 -10.16 -17.14 -12.49
CA PRO A 276 -9.19 -18.23 -12.66
C PRO A 276 -8.81 -18.96 -11.35
N LYS A 277 -9.69 -18.95 -10.33
CA LYS A 277 -9.43 -19.59 -9.04
C LYS A 277 -10.68 -20.34 -8.57
N PRO A 278 -10.54 -21.55 -8.00
CA PRO A 278 -11.68 -22.34 -7.53
C PRO A 278 -12.49 -21.58 -6.48
N MET A 279 -13.81 -21.82 -6.47
CA MET A 279 -14.72 -21.21 -5.51
C MET A 279 -14.34 -21.62 -4.07
N PRO A 280 -14.29 -20.68 -3.12
CA PRO A 280 -13.79 -20.97 -1.78
C PRO A 280 -14.80 -21.80 -0.97
N LYS A 281 -14.40 -22.93 -0.38
CA LYS A 281 -15.30 -23.77 0.45
C LYS A 281 -15.89 -23.08 1.70
N ASN A 282 -15.43 -21.88 2.06
CA ASN A 282 -15.88 -21.15 3.26
C ASN A 282 -17.14 -20.31 2.98
N LYS A 283 -18.25 -20.61 3.68
CA LYS A 283 -19.56 -19.94 3.52
C LYS A 283 -19.52 -18.40 3.53
N ARG A 284 -18.65 -17.76 4.34
CA ARG A 284 -18.50 -16.29 4.38
C ARG A 284 -17.77 -15.75 3.15
N LYS A 285 -16.83 -16.50 2.58
CA LYS A 285 -16.15 -16.14 1.32
C LYS A 285 -17.05 -16.37 0.10
N LEU A 286 -17.91 -17.40 0.11
CA LEU A 286 -18.93 -17.64 -0.91
C LEU A 286 -19.94 -16.49 -0.98
N ARG A 287 -20.57 -16.13 0.15
CA ARG A 287 -21.49 -14.96 0.23
C ARG A 287 -20.87 -13.67 -0.28
N LYS A 288 -19.58 -13.41 -0.03
CA LYS A 288 -18.88 -12.22 -0.56
C LYS A 288 -18.66 -12.28 -2.10
N MET A 289 -18.68 -13.46 -2.70
CA MET A 289 -18.59 -13.64 -4.15
C MET A 289 -19.98 -13.65 -4.82
N GLU A 290 -21.00 -14.17 -4.14
CA GLU A 290 -22.42 -14.01 -4.51
C GLU A 290 -22.83 -12.52 -4.55
N LEU A 291 -22.47 -11.73 -3.52
CA LEU A 291 -22.72 -10.28 -3.50
C LEU A 291 -22.03 -9.52 -4.64
N LEU A 292 -20.84 -9.96 -5.06
CA LEU A 292 -20.14 -9.40 -6.24
C LEU A 292 -20.90 -9.70 -7.55
N ILE A 293 -21.39 -10.93 -7.71
CA ILE A 293 -22.16 -11.34 -8.90
C ILE A 293 -23.48 -10.55 -8.98
N ASN A 294 -24.10 -10.26 -7.83
CA ASN A 294 -25.37 -9.53 -7.77
C ASN A 294 -25.20 -7.99 -7.76
N SER A 295 -23.99 -7.46 -7.97
CA SER A 295 -23.67 -6.01 -7.92
C SER A 295 -24.00 -5.31 -6.59
N VAL A 296 -24.17 -6.04 -5.48
CA VAL A 296 -24.58 -5.50 -4.17
C VAL A 296 -23.37 -4.88 -3.45
N LYS A 297 -23.59 -3.81 -2.65
CA LYS A 297 -22.53 -3.21 -1.79
C LYS A 297 -21.95 -4.24 -0.78
N ILE A 298 -20.67 -4.06 -0.40
CA ILE A 298 -19.79 -5.08 0.25
C ILE A 298 -19.11 -4.57 1.53
#